data_AF-A0A8T5QHJ8-F1
#
_entry.id   AF-A0A8T5QHJ8-F1
#
_cell.length_a   1.000
_cell.length_b   1.000
_cell.length_c   1.000
_cell.angle_alpha   90.00
_cell.angle_beta   90.00
_cell.angle_gamma   90.00
#
_symmetry.space_group_name_H-M   'P 1'
#
loop_
_entity.id
_entity.type
_entity.pdbx_description
1 polymer ?
#
loop_
_entity_poly.entity_id
_entity_poly.type
_entity_poly.pdbx_seq_one_letter_code
_entity_poly.pdbx_strand_id
1 'polypeptide(L)'
;MKKAGEKLKSFAIHATFVLIVLVGLYFIVVYSASITGHAVLDEATAKAKLESALESSALFGQVQQTSICVSINEPDQPLSLRAVKTSAGWTVTETIGFCNGLDAEDIVIQFPGYDSYSEVVDNPSPRAIARAAISRDFEILPSRYIELGGNVICDATFKVKYCGALNTMATPAQLIEGDMACCIDKLTRSQKKMLEEHLEQDNFKDEIGIVETPGGIAGLGMTTSIIILVVVVLAILGGVGVVLMKKKGAVPAAKPEAVRPAVPGAPGAPVTGVAPAAESPEVTELRNYVVQAMGQGYTAEEIRAHLLEIGWDQATADNVVRQAQMQQGQQ
;
A
#
# COMPACT_ATOMS: atom_id res chain seq x y z
N MET A 1 39.55 44.42 30.27
CA MET A 1 38.20 43.94 29.91
C MET A 1 37.87 43.96 28.41
N LYS A 2 38.38 44.91 27.58
CA LYS A 2 38.14 44.93 26.11
C LYS A 2 38.52 43.63 25.37
N LYS A 3 39.70 43.05 25.64
CA LYS A 3 40.19 41.80 25.01
C LYS A 3 39.29 40.57 25.24
N ALA A 4 38.57 40.50 26.36
CA ALA A 4 37.64 39.40 26.64
C ALA A 4 36.36 39.48 25.78
N GLY A 5 35.94 40.70 25.43
CA GLY A 5 34.77 40.92 24.57
C GLY A 5 35.00 40.52 23.11
N GLU A 6 36.21 40.71 22.59
CA GLU A 6 36.55 40.34 21.20
C GLU A 6 36.62 38.82 21.00
N LYS A 7 37.19 38.09 21.97
CA LYS A 7 37.22 36.62 21.92
C LYS A 7 35.81 36.01 21.94
N LEU A 8 34.90 36.58 22.73
CA LEU A 8 33.52 36.11 22.81
C LEU A 8 32.75 36.36 21.50
N LYS A 9 32.97 37.51 20.83
CA LYS A 9 32.36 37.80 19.52
C LYS A 9 32.86 36.85 18.44
N SER A 10 34.17 36.58 18.42
CA SER A 10 34.75 35.63 17.46
C SER A 10 34.17 34.22 17.67
N PHE A 11 34.07 33.76 18.92
CA PHE A 11 33.47 32.45 19.23
C PHE A 11 32.00 32.36 18.79
N ALA A 12 31.19 33.39 19.04
CA ALA A 12 29.78 33.41 18.65
C ALA A 12 29.58 33.33 17.13
N ILE A 13 30.44 34.01 16.35
CA ILE A 13 30.40 33.95 14.88
C ILE A 13 30.74 32.55 14.38
N HIS A 14 31.80 31.93 14.90
CA HIS A 14 32.20 30.57 14.51
C HIS A 14 31.13 29.54 14.90
N ALA A 15 30.56 29.64 16.10
CA ALA A 15 29.49 28.75 16.56
C ALA A 15 28.22 28.89 15.69
N THR A 16 27.86 30.11 15.31
CA THR A 16 26.70 30.36 14.43
C THR A 16 26.94 29.79 13.02
N PHE A 17 28.15 29.98 12.47
CA PHE A 17 28.50 29.43 11.17
C PHE A 17 28.47 27.90 11.16
N VAL A 18 29.05 27.25 12.18
CA VAL A 18 29.01 25.79 12.34
C VAL A 18 27.56 25.30 12.45
N LEU A 19 26.71 26.01 13.21
CA LEU A 19 25.29 25.66 13.32
C LEU A 19 24.57 25.75 11.97
N ILE A 20 24.79 26.82 11.19
CA ILE A 20 24.18 26.98 9.86
C ILE A 20 24.62 25.86 8.92
N VAL A 21 25.91 25.49 8.94
CA VAL A 21 26.43 24.38 8.13
C VAL A 21 25.81 23.04 8.55
N LEU A 22 25.71 22.78 9.86
CA LEU A 22 25.10 21.55 10.37
C LEU A 22 23.60 21.46 10.05
N VAL A 23 22.87 22.57 10.16
CA VAL A 23 21.46 22.65 9.76
C VAL A 23 21.35 22.45 8.24
N GLY A 24 22.18 23.10 7.44
CA GLY A 24 22.21 22.91 5.98
C GLY A 24 22.49 21.45 5.59
N LEU A 25 23.48 20.81 6.23
CA LEU A 25 23.77 19.39 6.01
C LEU A 25 22.63 18.48 6.48
N TYR A 26 21.97 18.80 7.59
CA TYR A 26 20.77 18.08 8.02
C TYR A 26 19.65 18.20 7.00
N PHE A 27 19.37 19.40 6.49
CA PHE A 27 18.38 19.59 5.43
C PHE A 27 18.78 18.86 4.15
N ILE A 28 20.07 18.83 3.80
CA ILE A 28 20.54 18.00 2.68
C ILE A 28 20.29 16.53 3.00
N VAL A 29 20.64 15.99 4.17
CA VAL A 29 20.43 14.56 4.47
C VAL A 29 18.95 14.19 4.53
N VAL A 30 18.07 15.08 5.02
CA VAL A 30 16.63 14.83 5.18
C VAL A 30 15.83 15.11 3.91
N TYR A 31 16.20 16.13 3.13
CA TYR A 31 15.47 16.56 1.93
C TYR A 31 16.19 16.24 0.62
N SER A 32 17.44 15.80 0.64
CA SER A 32 17.89 14.95 -0.46
C SER A 32 17.07 13.70 -0.32
N ALA A 33 15.95 13.63 -1.06
CA ALA A 33 15.36 12.37 -1.47
C ALA A 33 16.54 11.45 -1.75
N SER A 34 16.65 10.40 -0.94
CA SER A 34 17.82 9.54 -0.88
C SER A 34 18.33 9.32 -2.30
N ILE A 35 19.47 9.90 -2.64
CA ILE A 35 20.23 9.54 -3.86
C ILE A 35 20.92 8.19 -3.58
N THR A 36 20.23 7.29 -2.88
CA THR A 36 20.33 5.87 -3.14
C THR A 36 19.65 5.69 -4.49
N GLY A 37 20.24 4.93 -5.40
CA GLY A 37 19.72 4.76 -6.76
C GLY A 37 18.40 3.98 -6.79
N HIS A 38 17.35 4.43 -6.09
CA HIS A 38 15.99 4.05 -6.38
C HIS A 38 15.76 4.48 -7.81
N ALA A 39 15.73 3.51 -8.71
CA ALA A 39 15.27 3.73 -10.06
C ALA A 39 13.91 4.39 -9.92
N VAL A 40 13.81 5.66 -10.33
CA VAL A 40 12.52 6.36 -10.34
C VAL A 40 11.56 5.47 -11.09
N LEU A 41 10.44 5.13 -10.44
CA LEU A 41 9.39 4.30 -11.02
C LEU A 41 8.83 5.02 -12.25
N ASP A 42 9.41 4.73 -13.41
CA ASP A 42 8.93 5.23 -14.69
C ASP A 42 7.86 4.26 -15.18
N GLU A 43 6.60 4.71 -15.09
CA GLU A 43 5.42 3.94 -15.49
C GLU A 43 5.55 3.38 -16.91
N ALA A 44 6.08 4.18 -17.85
CA ALA A 44 6.27 3.74 -19.24
C ALA A 44 7.28 2.59 -19.34
N THR A 45 8.40 2.68 -18.64
CA THR A 45 9.40 1.60 -18.54
C THR A 45 8.81 0.37 -17.86
N ALA A 46 8.09 0.53 -16.75
CA ALA A 46 7.45 -0.59 -16.05
C ALA A 46 6.48 -1.33 -16.98
N LYS A 47 5.61 -0.60 -17.69
CA LYS A 47 4.69 -1.17 -18.70
C LYS A 47 5.42 -1.95 -19.79
N ALA A 48 6.42 -1.34 -20.41
CA ALA A 48 7.18 -1.97 -21.49
C ALA A 48 7.92 -3.23 -21.04
N LYS A 49 8.48 -3.22 -19.82
CA LYS A 49 9.10 -4.40 -19.21
C LYS A 49 8.08 -5.52 -18.99
N LEU A 50 6.92 -5.20 -18.40
CA LEU A 50 5.85 -6.18 -18.16
C LEU A 50 5.39 -6.83 -19.47
N GLU A 51 5.12 -6.01 -20.47
CA GLU A 51 4.68 -6.46 -21.79
C GLU A 51 5.71 -7.43 -22.42
N SER A 52 6.98 -7.04 -22.43
CA SER A 52 8.08 -7.87 -22.94
C SER A 52 8.22 -9.21 -22.18
N ALA A 53 8.10 -9.19 -20.86
CA ALA A 53 8.16 -10.41 -20.05
C ALA A 53 6.96 -11.34 -20.31
N LEU A 54 5.76 -10.79 -20.50
CA LEU A 54 4.55 -11.54 -20.82
C LEU A 54 4.57 -12.12 -22.23
N GLU A 55 5.14 -11.40 -23.19
CA GLU A 55 5.37 -11.89 -24.56
C GLU A 55 6.38 -13.03 -24.60
N SER A 56 7.48 -12.92 -23.85
CA SER A 56 8.55 -13.91 -23.81
C SER A 56 8.28 -15.09 -22.86
N SER A 57 7.27 -14.99 -22.00
CA SER A 57 6.88 -16.05 -21.06
C SER A 57 6.44 -17.32 -21.79
N ALA A 58 7.02 -18.46 -21.41
CA ALA A 58 6.60 -19.77 -21.93
C ALA A 58 5.14 -20.12 -21.59
N LEU A 59 4.64 -19.63 -20.44
CA LEU A 59 3.26 -19.83 -20.02
C LEU A 59 2.35 -18.84 -20.77
N PHE A 60 2.58 -17.56 -20.53
CA PHE A 60 1.66 -16.51 -20.97
C PHE A 60 1.73 -16.24 -22.47
N GLY A 61 2.83 -16.61 -23.14
CA GLY A 61 2.97 -16.59 -24.59
C GLY A 61 2.02 -17.56 -25.31
N GLN A 62 1.65 -18.68 -24.69
CA GLN A 62 0.79 -19.71 -25.31
C GLN A 62 -0.71 -19.53 -25.03
N VAL A 63 -1.07 -18.86 -23.94
CA VAL A 63 -2.48 -18.57 -23.61
C VAL A 63 -3.07 -17.59 -24.63
N GLN A 64 -4.29 -17.78 -25.11
CA GLN A 64 -4.87 -16.87 -26.12
C GLN A 64 -5.49 -15.60 -25.52
N GLN A 65 -6.13 -15.74 -24.36
CA GLN A 65 -6.80 -14.66 -23.67
C GLN A 65 -6.56 -14.80 -22.17
N THR A 66 -6.08 -13.75 -21.52
CA THR A 66 -5.86 -13.72 -20.07
C THR A 66 -5.81 -12.27 -19.62
N SER A 67 -6.10 -12.03 -18.34
CA SER A 67 -5.90 -10.72 -17.73
C SER A 67 -5.14 -10.89 -16.43
N ILE A 68 -4.02 -10.19 -16.32
CA ILE A 68 -3.14 -10.20 -15.17
C ILE A 68 -3.13 -8.78 -14.58
N CYS A 69 -3.22 -8.67 -13.27
CA CYS A 69 -2.96 -7.41 -12.57
C CYS A 69 -1.64 -7.51 -11.83
N VAL A 70 -0.80 -6.50 -11.95
CA VAL A 70 0.47 -6.38 -11.23
C VAL A 70 0.45 -5.13 -10.38
N SER A 71 0.54 -5.29 -9.05
CA SER A 71 0.70 -4.18 -8.11
C SER A 71 2.16 -4.07 -7.69
N ILE A 72 2.71 -2.86 -7.70
CA ILE A 72 4.06 -2.53 -7.22
C ILE A 72 3.88 -1.57 -6.06
N ASN A 73 4.11 -2.06 -4.84
CA ASN A 73 3.84 -1.34 -3.61
C ASN A 73 5.01 -0.44 -3.19
N GLU A 74 5.28 0.60 -3.97
CA GLU A 74 6.21 1.64 -3.52
C GLU A 74 5.54 2.54 -2.46
N PRO A 75 6.24 2.90 -1.35
CA PRO A 75 5.64 3.68 -0.26
C PRO A 75 5.06 5.03 -0.70
N ASP A 76 5.73 5.71 -1.64
CA ASP A 76 5.37 7.06 -2.06
C ASP A 76 4.58 7.11 -3.37
N GLN A 77 4.67 6.04 -4.18
CA GLN A 77 4.08 6.00 -5.52
C GLN A 77 3.71 4.57 -5.91
N PRO A 78 2.67 3.97 -5.31
CA PRO A 78 2.22 2.65 -5.72
C PRO A 78 1.78 2.68 -7.18
N LEU A 79 2.11 1.63 -7.92
CA LEU A 79 1.73 1.49 -9.33
C LEU A 79 0.97 0.19 -9.53
N SER A 80 -0.18 0.25 -10.19
CA SER A 80 -0.95 -0.93 -10.57
C SER A 80 -1.09 -0.99 -12.09
N LEU A 81 -0.69 -2.11 -12.66
CA LEU A 81 -0.66 -2.36 -14.09
C LEU A 81 -1.60 -3.53 -14.41
N ARG A 82 -2.54 -3.31 -15.33
CA ARG A 82 -3.37 -4.35 -15.90
C ARG A 82 -2.86 -4.73 -17.27
N ALA A 83 -2.48 -5.98 -17.41
CA ALA A 83 -2.07 -6.60 -18.65
C ALA A 83 -3.18 -7.51 -19.17
N VAL A 84 -3.72 -7.20 -20.35
CA VAL A 84 -4.74 -8.04 -21.00
C VAL A 84 -4.17 -8.61 -22.29
N LYS A 85 -4.26 -9.92 -22.45
CA LYS A 85 -3.95 -10.61 -23.70
C LYS A 85 -5.20 -10.80 -24.53
N THR A 86 -5.10 -10.43 -25.80
CA THR A 86 -6.12 -10.69 -26.82
C THR A 86 -5.49 -11.38 -28.03
N SER A 87 -6.28 -11.65 -29.07
CA SER A 87 -5.75 -12.13 -30.35
C SER A 87 -4.80 -11.15 -31.04
N ALA A 88 -4.84 -9.86 -30.67
CA ALA A 88 -3.97 -8.83 -31.24
C ALA A 88 -2.60 -8.74 -30.54
N GLY A 89 -2.43 -9.40 -29.39
CA GLY A 89 -1.24 -9.29 -28.56
C GLY A 89 -1.58 -8.86 -27.12
N TRP A 90 -0.56 -8.39 -26.42
CA TRP A 90 -0.71 -7.83 -25.08
C TRP A 90 -1.08 -6.36 -25.14
N THR A 91 -1.73 -5.90 -24.09
CA THR A 91 -1.95 -4.48 -23.85
C THR A 91 -1.79 -4.26 -22.36
N VAL A 92 -0.83 -3.42 -21.98
CA VAL A 92 -0.55 -3.08 -20.59
C VAL A 92 -0.99 -1.64 -20.33
N THR A 93 -1.91 -1.48 -19.38
CA THR A 93 -2.48 -0.19 -19.00
C THR A 93 -2.31 0.03 -17.50
N GLU A 94 -2.22 1.29 -17.09
CA GLU A 94 -2.30 1.62 -15.67
C GLU A 94 -3.76 1.53 -15.22
N THR A 95 -4.00 1.03 -14.02
CA THR A 95 -5.34 0.99 -13.44
C THR A 95 -5.58 2.19 -12.54
N ILE A 96 -6.78 2.77 -12.63
CA ILE A 96 -7.27 3.76 -11.67
C ILE A 96 -7.70 2.98 -10.42
N GLY A 97 -6.73 2.60 -9.59
CA GLY A 97 -6.94 1.81 -8.37
C GLY A 97 -5.99 0.62 -8.23
N PHE A 98 -5.98 0.02 -7.04
CA PHE A 98 -5.17 -1.16 -6.73
C PHE A 98 -5.75 -2.43 -7.37
N CYS A 99 -4.87 -3.37 -7.71
CA CYS A 99 -5.26 -4.73 -8.02
C CYS A 99 -5.93 -5.36 -6.78
N ASN A 100 -7.26 -5.50 -6.80
CA ASN A 100 -8.03 -5.94 -5.63
C ASN A 100 -8.51 -7.39 -5.70
N GLY A 101 -8.25 -8.10 -6.81
CA GLY A 101 -8.48 -9.55 -6.87
C GLY A 101 -9.94 -10.00 -6.96
N LEU A 102 -10.89 -9.07 -7.08
CA LEU A 102 -12.33 -9.34 -7.02
C LEU A 102 -12.89 -9.85 -8.36
N ASP A 103 -12.44 -11.04 -8.80
CA ASP A 103 -12.88 -11.81 -9.98
C ASP A 103 -12.63 -11.18 -11.37
N ALA A 104 -12.20 -9.92 -11.43
CA ALA A 104 -11.98 -9.20 -12.68
C ALA A 104 -10.73 -9.67 -13.43
N GLU A 105 -9.73 -10.16 -12.70
CA GLU A 105 -8.46 -10.64 -13.24
C GLU A 105 -8.26 -12.13 -12.98
N ASP A 106 -7.66 -12.80 -13.96
CA ASP A 106 -7.34 -14.22 -13.87
C ASP A 106 -6.29 -14.44 -12.78
N ILE A 107 -5.28 -13.57 -12.71
CA ILE A 107 -4.15 -13.64 -11.79
C ILE A 107 -3.82 -12.23 -11.30
N VAL A 108 -3.57 -12.08 -9.99
CA VAL A 108 -3.07 -10.85 -9.41
C VAL A 108 -1.72 -11.12 -8.74
N ILE A 109 -0.71 -10.31 -9.07
CA ILE A 109 0.64 -10.42 -8.53
C ILE A 109 0.98 -9.10 -7.86
N GLN A 110 1.44 -9.14 -6.61
CA GLN A 110 1.86 -7.97 -5.86
C GLN A 110 3.35 -8.05 -5.55
N PHE A 111 4.08 -6.99 -5.88
CA PHE A 111 5.48 -6.81 -5.56
C PHE A 111 5.61 -5.79 -4.43
N PRO A 112 6.51 -5.99 -3.45
CA PRO A 112 6.74 -5.06 -2.35
C PRO A 112 7.48 -3.77 -2.79
N GLY A 113 7.98 -3.72 -4.02
CA GLY A 113 8.68 -2.57 -4.58
C GLY A 113 9.15 -2.83 -6.02
N TYR A 114 9.67 -1.79 -6.66
CA TYR A 114 10.09 -1.82 -8.07
C TYR A 114 11.31 -2.70 -8.31
N ASP A 115 12.23 -2.80 -7.35
CA ASP A 115 13.43 -3.64 -7.48
C ASP A 115 13.05 -5.13 -7.61
N SER A 116 12.18 -5.62 -6.72
CA SER A 116 11.65 -7.00 -6.79
C SER A 116 10.87 -7.25 -8.08
N TYR A 117 10.06 -6.28 -8.51
CA TYR A 117 9.38 -6.31 -9.80
C TYR A 117 10.37 -6.42 -10.96
N SER A 118 11.39 -5.56 -10.99
CA SER A 118 12.37 -5.52 -12.07
C SER A 118 13.18 -6.81 -12.13
N GLU A 119 13.59 -7.38 -11.00
CA GLU A 119 14.33 -8.64 -10.95
C GLU A 119 13.55 -9.80 -11.61
N VAL A 120 12.25 -9.91 -11.31
CA VAL A 120 11.41 -10.96 -11.87
C VAL A 120 11.09 -10.72 -13.34
N VAL A 121 10.76 -9.49 -13.71
CA VAL A 121 10.32 -9.14 -15.07
C VAL A 121 11.48 -9.08 -16.06
N ASP A 122 12.68 -8.66 -15.63
CA ASP A 122 13.87 -8.66 -16.50
C ASP A 122 14.37 -10.09 -16.79
N ASN A 123 13.98 -11.08 -15.98
CA ASN A 123 14.36 -12.48 -16.17
C ASN A 123 13.23 -13.44 -15.72
N PRO A 124 12.15 -13.59 -16.50
CA PRO A 124 10.96 -14.37 -16.14
C PRO A 124 11.19 -15.88 -16.29
N SER A 125 12.37 -16.37 -15.89
CA SER A 125 12.69 -17.79 -15.89
C SER A 125 11.99 -18.50 -14.71
N PRO A 126 11.57 -19.78 -14.86
CA PRO A 126 10.98 -20.53 -13.75
C PRO A 126 11.84 -20.52 -12.48
N ARG A 127 13.18 -20.50 -12.62
CA ARG A 127 14.11 -20.45 -11.49
C ARG A 127 14.19 -19.07 -10.81
N ALA A 128 13.97 -17.98 -11.54
CA ALA A 128 13.90 -16.65 -10.95
C ALA A 128 12.58 -16.49 -10.18
N ILE A 129 11.48 -16.88 -10.81
CA ILE A 129 10.14 -16.86 -10.19
C ILE A 129 10.12 -17.73 -8.92
N ALA A 130 10.64 -18.96 -8.97
CA ALA A 130 10.70 -19.82 -7.80
C ALA A 130 11.57 -19.25 -6.65
N ARG A 131 12.65 -18.55 -6.98
CA ARG A 131 13.49 -17.89 -5.96
C ARG A 131 12.75 -16.71 -5.34
N ALA A 132 12.16 -15.85 -6.18
CA ALA A 132 11.39 -14.70 -5.76
C ALA A 132 10.18 -15.08 -4.89
N ALA A 133 9.53 -16.21 -5.18
CA ALA A 133 8.47 -16.75 -4.32
C ALA A 133 8.98 -17.14 -2.92
N ILE A 134 10.17 -17.74 -2.82
CA ILE A 134 10.77 -18.13 -1.54
C ILE A 134 11.21 -16.89 -0.72
N SER A 135 11.76 -15.88 -1.39
CA SER A 135 12.19 -14.62 -0.75
C SER A 135 11.04 -13.66 -0.44
N ARG A 136 9.80 -13.99 -0.83
CA ARG A 136 8.63 -13.10 -0.75
C ARG A 136 8.83 -11.79 -1.53
N ASP A 137 9.55 -11.86 -2.64
CA ASP A 137 9.73 -10.75 -3.57
C ASP A 137 8.47 -10.48 -4.40
N PHE A 138 7.52 -11.40 -4.39
CA PHE A 138 6.15 -11.14 -4.79
C PHE A 138 5.18 -12.06 -4.05
N GLU A 139 3.92 -11.68 -4.06
CA GLU A 139 2.80 -12.45 -3.57
C GLU A 139 1.77 -12.62 -4.70
N ILE A 140 1.19 -13.81 -4.81
CA ILE A 140 0.03 -14.03 -5.68
C ILE A 140 -1.20 -13.79 -4.82
N LEU A 141 -1.94 -12.73 -5.13
CA LEU A 141 -3.15 -12.40 -4.39
C LEU A 141 -4.33 -13.26 -4.89
N PRO A 142 -5.38 -13.43 -4.07
CA PRO A 142 -6.62 -14.04 -4.52
C PRO A 142 -7.13 -13.38 -5.79
N SER A 143 -7.61 -14.19 -6.71
CA SER A 143 -8.08 -13.77 -8.03
C SER A 143 -9.11 -14.77 -8.56
N ARG A 144 -9.59 -14.57 -9.79
CA ARG A 144 -10.58 -15.46 -10.40
C ARG A 144 -10.18 -16.95 -10.39
N TYR A 145 -8.88 -17.25 -10.50
CA TYR A 145 -8.39 -18.63 -10.52
C TYR A 145 -7.44 -18.95 -9.36
N ILE A 146 -7.32 -18.07 -8.38
CA ILE A 146 -6.44 -18.25 -7.23
C ILE A 146 -7.26 -18.01 -5.97
N GLU A 147 -7.44 -19.04 -5.16
CA GLU A 147 -8.09 -18.94 -3.85
C GLU A 147 -7.20 -18.21 -2.86
N LEU A 148 -7.81 -17.87 -1.73
CA LEU A 148 -7.09 -17.44 -0.54
C LEU A 148 -6.08 -18.52 -0.12
N GLY A 149 -4.83 -18.12 0.08
CA GLY A 149 -3.71 -19.04 0.33
C GLY A 149 -2.93 -19.44 -0.93
N GLY A 150 -3.36 -19.02 -2.13
CA GLY A 150 -2.60 -19.22 -3.37
C GLY A 150 -2.98 -20.47 -4.18
N ASN A 151 -3.99 -21.23 -3.73
CA ASN A 151 -4.43 -22.46 -4.39
C ASN A 151 -5.11 -22.16 -5.73
N VAL A 152 -4.88 -23.00 -6.74
CA VAL A 152 -5.49 -22.81 -8.05
C VAL A 152 -6.94 -23.31 -8.07
N ILE A 153 -7.90 -22.44 -8.42
CA ILE A 153 -9.29 -22.82 -8.67
C ILE A 153 -9.37 -23.54 -10.01
N CYS A 154 -9.38 -24.87 -9.97
CA CYS A 154 -9.33 -25.64 -11.19
C CYS A 154 -10.69 -25.98 -11.81
N ASP A 155 -11.38 -24.94 -12.27
CA ASP A 155 -12.61 -25.08 -13.03
C ASP A 155 -12.37 -25.46 -14.51
N ALA A 156 -13.45 -25.67 -15.27
CA ALA A 156 -13.35 -25.99 -16.69
C ALA A 156 -12.72 -24.85 -17.52
N THR A 157 -12.92 -23.59 -17.12
CA THR A 157 -12.40 -22.41 -17.83
C THR A 157 -10.88 -22.31 -17.68
N PHE A 158 -10.37 -22.46 -16.46
CA PHE A 158 -8.95 -22.53 -16.15
C PHE A 158 -8.28 -23.63 -16.95
N LYS A 159 -8.87 -24.84 -16.98
CA LYS A 159 -8.31 -25.97 -17.72
C LYS A 159 -8.14 -25.68 -19.20
N VAL A 160 -9.18 -25.15 -19.83
CA VAL A 160 -9.14 -24.78 -21.26
C VAL A 160 -8.09 -23.69 -21.51
N LYS A 161 -7.97 -22.73 -20.60
CA LYS A 161 -7.10 -21.56 -20.79
C LYS A 161 -5.62 -21.85 -20.53
N TYR A 162 -5.29 -22.56 -19.44
CA TYR A 162 -3.92 -22.67 -18.93
C TYR A 162 -3.31 -24.07 -19.05
N CYS A 163 -4.07 -25.15 -18.94
CA CYS A 163 -3.47 -26.48 -18.84
C CYS A 163 -2.71 -26.92 -20.10
N GLY A 164 -3.13 -26.46 -21.28
CA GLY A 164 -2.38 -26.70 -22.51
C GLY A 164 -0.95 -26.16 -22.42
N ALA A 165 -0.79 -24.91 -21.98
CA ALA A 165 0.52 -24.29 -21.82
C ALA A 165 1.32 -24.96 -20.69
N LEU A 166 0.69 -25.15 -19.52
CA LEU A 166 1.31 -25.76 -18.34
C LEU A 166 1.86 -27.16 -18.62
N ASN A 167 1.11 -28.00 -19.34
CA ASN A 167 1.54 -29.36 -19.71
C ASN A 167 2.74 -29.38 -20.67
N THR A 168 3.04 -28.29 -21.37
CA THR A 168 4.25 -28.20 -22.23
C THR A 168 5.50 -27.81 -21.47
N MET A 169 5.35 -27.20 -20.30
CA MET A 169 6.45 -26.54 -19.58
C MET A 169 6.77 -27.16 -18.22
N ALA A 170 5.87 -27.97 -17.68
CA ALA A 170 6.05 -28.65 -16.41
C ALA A 170 5.79 -30.15 -16.54
N THR A 171 6.53 -30.93 -15.76
CA THR A 171 6.24 -32.35 -15.58
C THR A 171 5.01 -32.55 -14.69
N PRO A 172 4.32 -33.70 -14.76
CA PRO A 172 3.21 -33.98 -13.87
C PRO A 172 3.54 -33.86 -12.37
N ALA A 173 4.78 -34.15 -11.97
CA ALA A 173 5.20 -33.99 -10.57
C ALA A 173 5.23 -32.50 -10.17
N GLN A 174 5.82 -31.65 -11.01
CA GLN A 174 5.85 -30.20 -10.79
C GLN A 174 4.45 -29.57 -10.83
N LEU A 175 3.55 -30.10 -11.65
CA LEU A 175 2.15 -29.67 -11.65
C LEU A 175 1.43 -30.06 -10.37
N ILE A 176 1.74 -31.21 -9.77
CA ILE A 176 1.17 -31.62 -8.48
C ILE A 176 1.71 -30.74 -7.36
N GLU A 177 3.03 -30.49 -7.32
CA GLU A 177 3.69 -29.65 -6.31
C GLU A 177 3.28 -28.17 -6.35
N GLY A 178 2.65 -27.72 -7.44
CA GLY A 178 2.14 -26.36 -7.59
C GLY A 178 0.62 -26.29 -7.71
N ASP A 179 -0.11 -27.24 -7.11
CA ASP A 179 -1.59 -27.29 -7.08
C ASP A 179 -2.30 -27.27 -8.44
N MET A 180 -1.60 -27.63 -9.49
CA MET A 180 -2.09 -27.72 -10.87
C MET A 180 -2.35 -29.16 -11.31
N ALA A 181 -2.55 -30.09 -10.37
CA ALA A 181 -2.77 -31.51 -10.64
C ALA A 181 -3.97 -31.77 -11.57
N CYS A 182 -4.93 -30.85 -11.58
CA CYS A 182 -6.11 -30.88 -12.43
C CYS A 182 -5.82 -30.71 -13.94
N CYS A 183 -4.60 -30.28 -14.31
CA CYS A 183 -4.12 -30.24 -15.67
C CYS A 183 -3.62 -31.60 -16.19
N ILE A 184 -3.57 -32.61 -15.32
CA ILE A 184 -3.12 -33.95 -15.66
C ILE A 184 -4.35 -34.81 -15.98
N ASP A 185 -4.51 -35.17 -17.26
CA ASP A 185 -5.66 -35.96 -17.74
C ASP A 185 -5.85 -37.28 -16.97
N LYS A 186 -4.74 -37.93 -16.60
CA LYS A 186 -4.75 -39.21 -15.88
C LYS A 186 -3.56 -39.37 -14.96
N LEU A 187 -3.81 -39.24 -13.65
CA LEU A 187 -2.82 -39.52 -12.62
C LEU A 187 -2.50 -41.02 -12.54
N THR A 188 -1.21 -41.35 -12.62
CA THR A 188 -0.68 -42.67 -12.27
C THR A 188 -0.82 -42.95 -10.78
N ARG A 189 -0.66 -44.21 -10.36
CA ARG A 189 -0.72 -44.57 -8.92
C ARG A 189 0.30 -43.80 -8.08
N SER A 190 1.51 -43.62 -8.60
CA SER A 190 2.56 -42.85 -7.93
C SER A 190 2.20 -41.37 -7.79
N GLN A 191 1.61 -40.77 -8.84
CA GLN A 191 1.18 -39.37 -8.84
C GLN A 191 -0.03 -39.14 -7.93
N LYS A 192 -0.97 -40.09 -7.84
CA LYS A 192 -2.07 -40.01 -6.86
C LYS A 192 -1.55 -39.98 -5.44
N LYS A 193 -0.58 -40.85 -5.12
CA LYS A 193 0.06 -40.86 -3.80
C LYS A 193 0.77 -39.53 -3.51
N MET A 194 1.49 -38.98 -4.49
CA MET A 194 2.14 -37.66 -4.36
C MET A 194 1.13 -36.53 -4.12
N LEU A 195 0.00 -36.54 -4.85
CA LEU A 195 -1.07 -35.57 -4.64
C LEU A 195 -1.72 -35.71 -3.26
N GLU A 196 -1.99 -36.94 -2.81
CA GLU A 196 -2.50 -37.22 -1.47
C GLU A 196 -1.52 -36.72 -0.39
N GLU A 197 -0.22 -37.00 -0.54
CA GLU A 197 0.83 -36.52 0.39
C GLU A 197 0.96 -34.99 0.39
N HIS A 198 0.81 -34.34 -0.77
CA HIS A 198 0.84 -32.87 -0.88
C HIS A 198 -0.33 -32.24 -0.13
N LEU A 199 -1.55 -32.72 -0.39
CA LEU A 199 -2.78 -32.27 0.29
C LEU A 199 -2.77 -32.55 1.81
N GLU A 200 -2.07 -33.59 2.26
CA GLU A 200 -1.90 -33.88 3.70
C GLU A 200 -0.83 -33.00 4.36
N GLN A 201 0.20 -32.59 3.62
CA GLN A 201 1.30 -31.75 4.10
C GLN A 201 0.98 -30.26 4.11
N ASP A 202 -0.12 -29.85 3.49
CA ASP A 202 -0.48 -28.45 3.35
C ASP A 202 -0.58 -27.74 4.71
N ASN A 203 0.54 -27.09 5.04
CA ASN A 203 0.69 -26.03 6.03
C ASN A 203 -0.02 -24.74 5.58
N PHE A 204 -0.90 -24.78 4.58
CA PHE A 204 -1.69 -23.65 4.08
C PHE A 204 -2.86 -23.27 5.01
N LYS A 205 -2.91 -23.84 6.22
CA LYS A 205 -3.90 -23.50 7.23
C LYS A 205 -3.71 -22.07 7.73
N ASP A 206 -4.63 -21.22 7.28
CA ASP A 206 -5.32 -20.18 8.06
C ASP A 206 -4.52 -19.00 8.63
N GLU A 207 -3.18 -19.01 8.59
CA GLU A 207 -2.39 -17.83 8.92
C GLU A 207 -2.19 -16.96 7.67
N ILE A 208 -3.31 -16.50 7.13
CA ILE A 208 -3.32 -15.22 6.42
C ILE A 208 -3.02 -14.22 7.53
N GLY A 209 -1.74 -13.92 7.74
CA GLY A 209 -1.39 -12.64 8.33
C GLY A 209 -2.07 -11.64 7.40
N ILE A 210 -3.20 -11.07 7.83
CA ILE A 210 -3.84 -9.95 7.16
C ILE A 210 -2.67 -9.03 6.85
N VAL A 211 -2.30 -8.93 5.57
CA VAL A 211 -1.28 -8.00 5.15
C VAL A 211 -1.92 -6.68 5.44
N GLU A 212 -1.66 -6.15 6.63
CA GLU A 212 -1.99 -4.79 7.01
C GLU A 212 -1.33 -3.99 5.91
N THR A 213 -2.13 -3.56 4.93
CA THR A 213 -1.74 -2.58 3.93
C THR A 213 -1.06 -1.50 4.75
N PRO A 214 0.24 -1.21 4.51
CA PRO A 214 1.01 -0.39 5.42
C PRO A 214 0.32 0.96 5.55
N GLY A 215 -0.47 1.09 6.62
CA GLY A 215 -1.32 2.22 6.87
C GLY A 215 -0.41 3.36 7.25
N GLY A 216 0.03 4.14 6.25
CA GLY A 216 0.48 5.52 6.41
C GLY A 216 1.51 5.79 7.51
N ILE A 217 2.45 4.88 7.81
CA ILE A 217 3.48 5.14 8.84
C ILE A 217 4.52 6.18 8.36
N ALA A 218 4.46 6.60 7.09
CA ALA A 218 5.25 7.72 6.55
C ALA A 218 5.09 9.04 7.34
N GLY A 219 4.07 9.18 8.20
CA GLY A 219 3.87 10.37 9.04
C GLY A 219 4.66 10.45 10.36
N LEU A 220 5.17 9.33 10.90
CA LEU A 220 5.73 9.33 12.27
C LEU A 220 7.25 9.60 12.33
N GLY A 221 8.01 9.25 11.29
CA GLY A 221 9.45 9.56 11.23
C GLY A 221 9.75 11.05 11.04
N MET A 222 8.88 11.76 10.31
CA MET A 222 9.08 13.18 10.03
C MET A 222 8.77 14.05 11.28
N THR A 223 7.74 13.69 12.05
CA THR A 223 7.34 14.44 13.25
C THR A 223 8.35 14.35 14.39
N THR A 224 8.90 13.15 14.64
CA THR A 224 9.95 12.95 15.67
C THR A 224 11.23 13.73 15.35
N SER A 225 11.63 13.76 14.08
CA SER A 225 12.81 14.50 13.61
C SER A 225 12.64 16.02 13.77
N ILE A 226 11.44 16.55 13.48
CA ILE A 226 11.12 17.98 13.69
C ILE A 226 11.17 18.35 15.17
N ILE A 227 10.64 17.50 16.06
CA ILE A 227 10.64 17.74 17.51
C ILE A 227 12.08 17.86 18.06
N ILE A 228 12.97 16.95 17.66
CA ILE A 228 14.38 16.99 18.09
C ILE A 228 15.06 18.28 17.63
N LEU A 229 14.82 18.71 16.38
CA LEU A 229 15.41 19.94 15.85
C LEU A 229 14.91 21.19 16.59
N VAL A 230 13.62 21.27 16.90
CA VAL A 230 13.05 22.37 17.71
C VAL A 230 13.67 22.42 19.10
N VAL A 231 13.85 21.27 19.76
CA VAL A 231 14.47 21.20 21.10
C VAL A 231 15.93 21.69 21.07
N VAL A 232 16.70 21.29 20.04
CA VAL A 232 18.10 21.73 19.89
C VAL A 232 18.18 23.24 19.65
N VAL A 233 17.33 23.78 18.77
CA VAL A 233 17.28 25.24 18.50
C VAL A 233 16.90 26.01 19.77
N LEU A 234 15.90 25.56 20.53
CA LEU A 234 15.50 26.19 21.78
C LEU A 234 16.59 26.13 22.85
N ALA A 235 17.33 25.02 22.96
CA ALA A 235 18.45 24.90 23.89
C ALA A 235 19.60 25.88 23.54
N ILE A 236 19.90 26.04 22.25
CA ILE A 236 20.91 27.00 21.78
C ILE A 236 20.46 28.44 22.05
N LEU A 237 19.23 28.80 21.66
CA LEU A 237 18.67 30.13 21.89
C LEU A 237 18.57 30.46 23.39
N GLY A 238 18.15 29.49 24.21
CA GLY A 238 18.13 29.61 25.67
C GLY A 238 19.51 29.85 26.27
N GLY A 239 20.51 29.08 25.83
CA GLY A 239 21.91 29.26 26.25
C GLY A 239 22.47 30.64 25.90
N VAL A 240 22.20 31.13 24.68
CA VAL A 240 22.60 32.47 24.24
C VAL A 240 21.86 33.56 25.04
N GLY A 241 20.56 33.39 25.28
CA GLY A 241 19.74 34.30 26.08
C GLY A 241 20.25 34.47 27.51
N VAL A 242 20.60 33.38 28.20
CA VAL A 242 21.16 33.41 29.56
C VAL A 242 22.51 34.15 29.61
N VAL A 243 23.37 33.95 28.62
CA VAL A 243 24.67 34.64 28.53
C VAL A 243 24.49 36.14 28.29
N LEU A 244 23.51 36.55 27.48
CA LEU A 244 23.21 37.96 27.22
C LEU A 244 22.52 38.64 28.41
N MET A 245 21.61 37.96 29.10
CA MET A 245 20.90 38.50 30.28
C MET A 245 21.81 38.71 31.49
N LYS A 246 22.85 37.87 31.68
CA LYS A 246 23.87 38.11 32.72
C LYS A 246 24.63 39.44 32.57
N LYS A 247 24.51 40.14 31.43
CA LYS A 247 25.25 41.37 31.13
C LYS A 247 24.42 42.66 31.24
N LYS A 248 23.10 42.58 31.42
CA LYS A 248 22.26 43.76 31.66
C LYS A 248 21.91 43.83 33.14
N GLY A 249 22.50 44.80 33.84
CA GLY A 249 22.12 45.15 35.20
C GLY A 249 20.62 45.40 35.28
N ALA A 250 20.03 44.96 36.40
CA ALA A 250 18.61 44.99 36.69
C ALA A 250 18.00 46.35 36.40
N VAL A 251 17.04 46.38 35.47
CA VAL A 251 16.07 47.48 35.34
C VAL A 251 14.87 47.12 36.23
N PRO A 252 14.41 48.03 37.09
CA PRO A 252 13.32 47.74 38.03
C PRO A 252 12.00 47.49 37.30
N ALA A 253 11.28 46.47 37.76
CA ALA A 253 10.03 46.00 37.19
C ALA A 253 8.92 47.05 37.29
N ALA A 254 8.29 47.36 36.15
CA ALA A 254 7.04 48.11 36.11
C ALA A 254 5.86 47.19 36.41
N LYS A 255 4.96 47.70 37.24
CA LYS A 255 3.79 47.03 37.83
C LYS A 255 2.71 46.77 36.76
N PRO A 256 2.13 45.56 36.67
CA PRO A 256 1.10 45.25 35.69
C PRO A 256 -0.25 45.88 36.06
N GLU A 257 -0.89 46.50 35.07
CA GLU A 257 -2.23 47.08 35.13
C GLU A 257 -3.27 46.02 34.76
N ALA A 258 -4.32 45.92 35.58
CA ALA A 258 -5.31 44.86 35.53
C ALA A 258 -6.31 45.06 34.38
N VAL A 259 -6.32 44.13 33.42
CA VAL A 259 -7.36 44.04 32.38
C VAL A 259 -8.56 43.27 32.93
N ARG A 260 -9.73 43.91 32.87
CA ARG A 260 -11.01 43.35 33.32
C ARG A 260 -11.55 42.29 32.33
N PRO A 261 -12.24 41.24 32.81
CA PRO A 261 -12.89 40.24 31.96
C PRO A 261 -14.20 40.78 31.36
N ALA A 262 -14.44 40.49 30.08
CA ALA A 262 -15.71 40.72 29.41
C ALA A 262 -16.70 39.57 29.68
N VAL A 263 -17.97 39.95 29.79
CA VAL A 263 -19.13 39.17 30.25
C VAL A 263 -19.69 38.24 29.14
N PRO A 264 -20.31 37.09 29.49
CA PRO A 264 -20.91 36.15 28.53
C PRO A 264 -22.26 36.63 27.99
N GLY A 265 -22.48 36.48 26.67
CA GLY A 265 -23.75 36.71 25.99
C GLY A 265 -24.62 35.43 25.90
N ALA A 266 -25.94 35.64 25.89
CA ALA A 266 -27.03 34.68 26.11
C ALA A 266 -27.34 33.73 24.92
N PRO A 267 -28.05 32.61 25.19
CA PRO A 267 -28.45 31.61 24.19
C PRO A 267 -29.84 31.87 23.60
N GLY A 268 -30.03 31.60 22.30
CA GLY A 268 -31.35 31.42 21.70
C GLY A 268 -31.50 31.91 20.26
N ALA A 269 -31.21 31.03 19.30
CA ALA A 269 -31.78 31.10 17.95
C ALA A 269 -31.88 29.66 17.36
N PRO A 270 -33.00 29.30 16.71
CA PRO A 270 -33.17 27.98 16.10
C PRO A 270 -32.34 27.86 14.82
N VAL A 271 -31.47 26.85 14.76
CA VAL A 271 -30.64 26.55 13.59
C VAL A 271 -31.48 25.76 12.59
N THR A 272 -32.12 26.45 11.66
CA THR A 272 -32.72 25.84 10.47
C THR A 272 -31.66 25.61 9.40
N GLY A 273 -31.53 24.37 8.93
CA GLY A 273 -30.90 24.02 7.65
C GLY A 273 -29.39 23.80 7.71
N VAL A 274 -28.96 22.69 8.32
CA VAL A 274 -27.62 22.14 8.03
C VAL A 274 -27.68 21.56 6.62
N ALA A 275 -27.04 22.24 5.67
CA ALA A 275 -26.78 21.68 4.34
C ALA A 275 -26.09 20.31 4.52
N PRO A 276 -26.47 19.27 3.75
CA PRO A 276 -25.88 17.95 3.91
C PRO A 276 -24.36 18.07 3.85
N ALA A 277 -23.70 17.66 4.93
CA ALA A 277 -22.25 17.61 4.99
C ALA A 277 -21.77 16.78 3.79
N ALA A 278 -20.77 17.28 3.09
CA ALA A 278 -20.14 16.53 2.00
C ALA A 278 -19.77 15.14 2.54
N GLU A 279 -20.31 14.12 1.88
CA GLU A 279 -20.10 12.73 2.27
C GLU A 279 -18.60 12.42 2.20
N SER A 280 -18.05 11.73 3.20
CA SER A 280 -16.63 11.40 3.18
C SER A 280 -16.34 10.41 2.03
N PRO A 281 -15.14 10.47 1.42
CA PRO A 281 -14.73 9.49 0.41
C PRO A 281 -14.88 8.04 0.88
N GLU A 282 -14.61 7.81 2.17
CA GLU A 282 -14.74 6.52 2.84
C GLU A 282 -16.15 5.92 2.76
N VAL A 283 -17.19 6.74 2.97
CA VAL A 283 -18.59 6.29 2.88
C VAL A 283 -18.99 5.98 1.43
N THR A 284 -18.35 6.63 0.46
CA THR A 284 -18.57 6.36 -0.97
C THR A 284 -17.98 5.01 -1.36
N GLU A 285 -16.76 4.71 -0.93
CA GLU A 285 -16.12 3.41 -1.16
C GLU A 285 -16.90 2.27 -0.48
N LEU A 286 -17.33 2.50 0.76
CA LEU A 286 -18.16 1.55 1.51
C LEU A 286 -19.47 1.22 0.78
N ARG A 287 -20.12 2.23 0.18
CA ARG A 287 -21.33 2.02 -0.63
C ARG A 287 -21.06 1.13 -1.84
N ASN A 288 -19.95 1.33 -2.55
CA ASN A 288 -19.59 0.52 -3.71
C ASN A 288 -19.36 -0.95 -3.32
N TYR A 289 -18.69 -1.18 -2.19
CA TYR A 289 -18.52 -2.51 -1.62
C TYR A 289 -19.87 -3.20 -1.34
N VAL A 290 -20.81 -2.50 -0.69
CA VAL A 290 -22.14 -3.04 -0.38
C VAL A 290 -22.92 -3.40 -1.64
N VAL A 291 -22.93 -2.53 -2.66
CA VAL A 291 -23.60 -2.80 -3.95
C VAL A 291 -23.01 -4.04 -4.62
N GLN A 292 -21.68 -4.18 -4.60
CA GLN A 292 -20.98 -5.34 -5.16
C GLN A 292 -21.33 -6.63 -4.40
N ALA A 293 -21.27 -6.62 -3.07
CA ALA A 293 -21.62 -7.77 -2.23
C ALA A 293 -23.07 -8.22 -2.46
N MET A 294 -24.02 -7.28 -2.57
CA MET A 294 -25.40 -7.62 -2.93
C MET A 294 -25.50 -8.25 -4.32
N GLY A 295 -24.68 -7.80 -5.29
CA GLY A 295 -24.59 -8.40 -6.63
C GLY A 295 -24.03 -9.82 -6.63
N GLN A 296 -23.25 -10.20 -5.61
CA GLN A 296 -22.74 -11.55 -5.39
C GLN A 296 -23.73 -12.46 -4.63
N GLY A 297 -24.90 -11.94 -4.24
CA GLY A 297 -25.96 -12.72 -3.60
C GLY A 297 -25.99 -12.66 -2.07
N TYR A 298 -25.14 -11.85 -1.43
CA TYR A 298 -25.20 -11.63 0.01
C TYR A 298 -26.45 -10.83 0.41
N THR A 299 -27.07 -11.23 1.53
CA THR A 299 -28.24 -10.52 2.08
C THR A 299 -27.84 -9.23 2.78
N ALA A 300 -28.78 -8.31 2.92
CA ALA A 300 -28.56 -7.04 3.61
C ALA A 300 -28.16 -7.24 5.09
N GLU A 301 -28.68 -8.29 5.71
CA GLU A 301 -28.38 -8.69 7.08
C GLU A 301 -26.94 -9.22 7.22
N GLU A 302 -26.49 -10.08 6.29
CA GLU A 302 -25.11 -10.60 6.26
C GLU A 302 -24.10 -9.48 6.06
N ILE A 303 -24.35 -8.58 5.09
CA ILE A 303 -23.47 -7.44 4.83
C ILE A 303 -23.41 -6.53 6.06
N ARG A 304 -24.56 -6.23 6.69
CA ARG A 304 -24.60 -5.41 7.90
C ARG A 304 -23.81 -6.04 9.04
N ALA A 305 -23.96 -7.35 9.27
CA ALA A 305 -23.22 -8.07 10.30
C ALA A 305 -21.71 -7.98 10.07
N HIS A 306 -21.27 -8.16 8.82
CA HIS A 306 -19.85 -8.05 8.46
C HIS A 306 -19.30 -6.63 8.64
N LEU A 307 -20.07 -5.59 8.27
CA LEU A 307 -19.66 -4.20 8.48
C LEU A 307 -19.47 -3.86 9.96
N LEU A 308 -20.35 -4.36 10.83
CA LEU A 308 -20.22 -4.19 12.27
C LEU A 308 -19.01 -4.95 12.84
N GLU A 309 -18.73 -6.14 12.31
CA GLU A 309 -17.58 -6.95 12.70
C GLU A 309 -16.24 -6.26 12.41
N ILE A 310 -16.12 -5.62 11.25
CA ILE A 310 -14.91 -4.86 10.86
C ILE A 310 -14.83 -3.47 11.52
N GLY A 311 -15.79 -3.12 12.39
CA GLY A 311 -15.71 -1.94 13.27
C GLY A 311 -16.49 -0.70 12.79
N TRP A 312 -17.32 -0.81 11.74
CA TRP A 312 -18.21 0.30 11.37
C TRP A 312 -19.29 0.50 12.42
N ASP A 313 -19.70 1.75 12.63
CA ASP A 313 -20.83 2.03 13.50
C ASP A 313 -22.16 1.62 12.84
N GLN A 314 -23.13 1.27 13.69
CA GLN A 314 -24.46 0.81 13.27
C GLN A 314 -25.17 1.81 12.36
N ALA A 315 -25.05 3.11 12.61
CA ALA A 315 -25.78 4.11 11.84
C ALA A 315 -25.20 4.23 10.42
N THR A 316 -23.87 4.18 10.29
CA THR A 316 -23.20 4.16 8.99
C THR A 316 -23.54 2.89 8.22
N ALA A 317 -23.39 1.71 8.83
CA ALA A 317 -23.72 0.41 8.21
C ALA A 317 -25.18 0.36 7.72
N ASP A 318 -26.12 0.77 8.55
CA ASP A 318 -27.54 0.83 8.21
C ASP A 318 -27.81 1.80 7.04
N ASN A 319 -27.13 2.95 7.04
CA ASN A 319 -27.32 3.95 6.00
C ASN A 319 -26.82 3.46 4.64
N VAL A 320 -25.60 2.89 4.56
CA VAL A 320 -25.03 2.42 3.30
C VAL A 320 -25.80 1.23 2.72
N VAL A 321 -26.22 0.28 3.56
CA VAL A 321 -27.05 -0.87 3.15
C VAL A 321 -28.40 -0.40 2.60
N ARG A 322 -29.06 0.53 3.30
CA ARG A 322 -30.33 1.10 2.83
C ARG A 322 -30.16 1.87 1.51
N GLN A 323 -29.08 2.64 1.36
CA GLN A 323 -28.80 3.36 0.12
C GLN A 323 -28.59 2.40 -1.07
N ALA A 324 -27.84 1.31 -0.87
CA ALA A 324 -27.61 0.28 -1.89
C ALA A 324 -28.92 -0.43 -2.30
N GLN A 325 -29.78 -0.78 -1.33
CA GLN A 325 -31.10 -1.36 -1.60
C GLN A 325 -32.00 -0.44 -2.45
N MET A 326 -31.97 0.87 -2.18
CA MET A 326 -32.72 1.85 -2.98
C MET A 326 -32.23 1.94 -4.43
N GLN A 327 -30.93 1.73 -4.68
CA GLN A 327 -30.35 1.73 -6.03
C GLN A 327 -30.75 0.48 -6.82
N GLN A 328 -30.77 -0.70 -6.19
CA GLN A 328 -31.18 -1.94 -6.86
C GLN A 328 -32.67 -1.94 -7.24
N GLY A 329 -33.53 -1.29 -6.45
CA GLY A 329 -34.96 -1.18 -6.76
C GLY A 329 -35.32 -0.24 -7.92
N GLN A 330 -34.34 0.50 -8.46
CA GLN A 330 -34.53 1.42 -9.60
C GLN A 330 -34.08 0.85 -10.95
N GLN A 331 -33.49 -0.35 -10.95
CA GLN A 331 -33.06 -1.08 -12.16
C GLN A 331 -34.13 -2.10 -12.59
#